data_AF-A0A6G3LS34-F1
#
_entry.id   AF-A0A6G3LS34-F1
#
_cell.length_a   1.000
_cell.length_b   1.000
_cell.length_c   1.000
_cell.angle_alpha   90.00
_cell.angle_beta   90.00
_cell.angle_gamma   90.00
#
_symmetry.space_group_name_H-M   'P 1'
#
loop_
_entity.id
_entity.type
_entity.pdbx_description
1 polymer ?
#
loop_
_entity_poly.entity_id
_entity_poly.type
_entity_poly.pdbx_seq_one_letter_code
_entity_poly.pdbx_strand_id
1 'polypeptide(L)'
;DYEELEATVSSMFSKGMIPDLIDYLSKKFDKNFVDLKGALKDEQRALIRYVAEGALADLTRQFEALYESYAPLMQYVKSLGLDYPSVFRYLLQYYIERSLVSALVTAPLNSALIEELAKWASSAGVEVGTDVVEYFVNDMLELLRGLSENPADVKSLNDLESLLRSYVALGLPLERLTDVQEAFVRLRDKVLVQQAETLKSMGLESDYKALGKLLRVKYL
;
A
#
# COMPACT_ATOMS: atom_id res chain seq x y z
N ASP A 1 25.45 9.92 -33.86
CA ASP A 1 25.92 8.75 -33.07
C ASP A 1 24.93 8.28 -32.02
N TYR A 2 24.58 9.11 -31.02
CA TYR A 2 23.60 8.73 -29.99
C TYR A 2 22.18 8.55 -30.53
N GLU A 3 21.65 9.53 -31.28
CA GLU A 3 20.29 9.45 -31.85
C GLU A 3 20.09 8.24 -32.78
N GLU A 4 21.10 7.91 -33.58
CA GLU A 4 21.07 6.75 -34.47
C GLU A 4 21.12 5.42 -33.70
N LEU A 5 21.91 5.37 -32.62
CA LEU A 5 21.92 4.24 -31.68
C LEU A 5 20.53 4.07 -31.05
N GLU A 6 19.97 5.14 -30.50
CA GLU A 6 18.66 5.15 -29.83
C GLU A 6 17.54 4.69 -30.78
N ALA A 7 17.49 5.21 -32.00
CA ALA A 7 16.51 4.81 -33.01
C ALA A 7 16.64 3.33 -33.40
N THR A 8 17.86 2.83 -33.57
CA THR A 8 18.13 1.43 -33.90
C THR A 8 17.71 0.51 -32.76
N VAL A 9 18.14 0.83 -31.53
CA VAL A 9 17.79 0.07 -30.33
C VAL A 9 16.28 0.02 -30.13
N SER A 10 15.59 1.16 -30.24
CA SER A 10 14.14 1.25 -30.07
C SER A 10 13.37 0.46 -31.13
N SER A 11 13.84 0.47 -32.38
CA SER A 11 13.26 -0.31 -33.48
C SER A 11 13.44 -1.82 -33.27
N MET A 12 14.62 -2.25 -32.83
CA MET A 12 14.88 -3.66 -32.55
C MET A 12 14.09 -4.17 -31.34
N PHE A 13 14.02 -3.36 -30.28
CA PHE A 13 13.26 -3.66 -29.08
C PHE A 13 11.75 -3.76 -29.34
N SER A 14 11.16 -2.79 -30.05
CA SER A 14 9.72 -2.78 -30.38
C SER A 14 9.28 -3.97 -31.25
N LYS A 15 10.20 -4.54 -32.04
CA LYS A 15 9.98 -5.74 -32.86
C LYS A 15 10.25 -7.06 -32.11
N GLY A 16 10.65 -6.99 -30.84
CA GLY A 16 10.97 -8.18 -30.04
C GLY A 16 12.27 -8.89 -30.46
N MET A 17 13.15 -8.22 -31.21
CA MET A 17 14.42 -8.79 -31.71
C MET A 17 15.51 -8.73 -30.63
N ILE A 18 15.22 -9.28 -29.45
CA ILE A 18 16.09 -9.19 -28.27
C ILE A 18 17.47 -9.83 -28.49
N PRO A 19 17.60 -11.02 -29.11
CA PRO A 19 18.92 -11.60 -29.39
C PRO A 19 19.79 -10.72 -30.31
N ASP A 20 19.20 -10.20 -31.38
CA ASP A 20 19.90 -9.34 -32.34
C ASP A 20 20.28 -8.00 -31.72
N LEU A 21 19.43 -7.46 -30.83
CA LEU A 21 19.71 -6.24 -30.08
C LEU A 21 20.93 -6.42 -29.17
N ILE A 22 21.02 -7.55 -28.46
CA ILE A 22 22.17 -7.87 -27.61
C ILE A 22 23.46 -7.98 -28.46
N ASP A 23 23.40 -8.65 -29.61
CA ASP A 23 24.55 -8.77 -30.52
C ASP A 23 24.97 -7.40 -31.10
N TYR A 24 24.00 -6.57 -31.49
CA TYR A 24 24.25 -5.20 -31.95
C TYR A 24 24.93 -4.34 -30.88
N LEU A 25 24.43 -4.37 -29.65
CA LEU A 25 25.02 -3.62 -28.53
C LEU A 25 26.40 -4.16 -28.16
N SER A 26 26.59 -5.48 -28.16
CA SER A 26 27.89 -6.12 -27.91
C SER A 26 28.93 -5.69 -28.94
N LYS A 27 28.58 -5.58 -30.23
CA LYS A 27 29.51 -5.10 -31.26
C LYS A 27 29.83 -3.61 -31.14
N LYS A 28 28.85 -2.81 -30.70
CA LYS A 28 28.99 -1.34 -30.62
C LYS A 28 29.77 -0.89 -29.38
N PHE A 29 29.67 -1.63 -28.27
CA PHE A 29 30.33 -1.29 -26.99
C PHE A 29 31.48 -2.23 -26.61
N ASP A 30 31.71 -3.29 -27.40
CA ASP A 30 32.79 -4.28 -27.25
C ASP A 30 32.94 -4.77 -25.80
N LYS A 31 34.16 -4.77 -25.22
CA LYS A 31 34.44 -5.28 -23.87
C LYS A 31 33.71 -4.56 -22.73
N ASN A 32 33.08 -3.42 -23.00
CA ASN A 32 32.33 -2.66 -22.00
C ASN A 32 30.84 -3.02 -21.97
N PHE A 33 30.38 -3.91 -22.86
CA PHE A 33 29.00 -4.38 -22.86
C PHE A 33 28.81 -5.52 -21.85
N VAL A 34 27.88 -5.32 -20.91
CA VAL A 34 27.44 -6.36 -19.98
C VAL A 34 25.99 -6.70 -20.30
N ASP A 35 25.75 -7.92 -20.79
CA ASP A 35 24.41 -8.47 -20.87
C ASP A 35 23.85 -8.62 -19.46
N LEU A 36 22.61 -8.20 -19.25
CA LEU A 36 21.88 -8.39 -18.01
C LEU A 36 21.95 -9.85 -17.54
N LYS A 37 21.87 -10.84 -18.45
CA LYS A 37 22.01 -12.26 -18.10
C LYS A 37 23.36 -12.61 -17.47
N GLY A 38 24.42 -11.89 -17.83
CA GLY A 38 25.78 -12.08 -17.32
C GLY A 38 26.11 -11.26 -16.08
N ALA A 39 25.28 -10.26 -15.73
CA ALA A 39 25.45 -9.45 -14.53
C ALA A 39 25.17 -10.26 -13.24
N LEU A 40 25.72 -9.81 -12.11
CA LEU A 40 25.41 -10.42 -10.81
C LEU A 40 23.92 -10.28 -10.49
N LYS A 41 23.35 -11.21 -9.73
CA LYS A 41 21.91 -11.18 -9.40
C LYS A 41 21.45 -9.88 -8.75
N ASP A 42 22.30 -9.27 -7.92
CA ASP A 42 21.96 -8.01 -7.27
C ASP A 42 22.02 -6.81 -8.23
N GLU A 43 22.95 -6.84 -9.20
CA GLU A 43 23.02 -5.86 -10.29
C GLU A 43 21.82 -6.00 -11.24
N GLN A 44 21.42 -7.23 -11.56
CA GLN A 44 20.21 -7.52 -12.33
C GLN A 44 18.98 -6.93 -11.66
N ARG A 45 18.82 -7.18 -10.35
CA ARG A 45 17.70 -6.64 -9.56
C ARG A 45 17.72 -5.12 -9.52
N ALA A 46 18.89 -4.51 -9.32
CA ALA A 46 19.03 -3.06 -9.28
C ALA A 46 18.66 -2.41 -10.62
N LEU A 47 19.12 -2.96 -11.73
CA LEU A 47 18.81 -2.47 -13.08
C LEU A 47 17.33 -2.64 -13.43
N ILE A 48 16.73 -3.80 -13.15
CA ILE A 48 15.30 -4.03 -13.37
C ILE A 48 14.47 -3.09 -12.51
N ARG A 49 14.83 -2.88 -11.25
CA ARG A 49 14.13 -1.94 -10.37
C ARG A 49 14.19 -0.52 -10.93
N TYR A 50 15.37 -0.06 -11.35
CA TYR A 50 15.56 1.27 -11.94
C TYR A 50 14.69 1.50 -13.20
N VAL A 51 14.67 0.53 -14.13
CA VAL A 51 13.84 0.64 -15.34
C VAL A 51 12.34 0.56 -15.00
N ALA A 52 11.98 -0.33 -14.07
CA ALA A 52 10.60 -0.49 -13.64
C ALA A 52 10.06 0.74 -12.90
N GLU A 53 10.87 1.43 -12.08
CA GLU A 53 10.48 2.64 -11.36
C GLU A 53 9.95 3.73 -12.32
N GLY A 54 10.66 3.97 -13.43
CA GLY A 54 10.24 4.94 -14.45
C GLY A 54 8.94 4.53 -15.16
N ALA A 55 8.85 3.25 -15.56
CA ALA A 55 7.65 2.71 -16.21
C ALA A 55 6.43 2.73 -15.28
N LEU A 56 6.61 2.38 -14.00
CA LEU A 56 5.57 2.45 -12.99
C LEU A 56 5.11 3.89 -12.80
N ALA A 57 6.01 4.86 -12.68
CA ALA A 57 5.65 6.27 -12.51
C ALA A 57 4.88 6.85 -13.70
N ASP A 58 5.16 6.40 -14.92
CA ASP A 58 4.39 6.78 -16.11
C ASP A 58 3.01 6.09 -16.13
N LEU A 59 2.97 4.77 -15.94
CA LEU A 59 1.73 4.00 -15.89
C LEU A 59 0.77 4.55 -14.83
N THR A 60 1.32 4.87 -13.67
CA THR A 60 0.64 5.49 -12.53
C THR A 60 -0.11 6.77 -12.94
N ARG A 61 0.55 7.67 -13.67
CA ARG A 61 -0.06 8.90 -14.18
C ARG A 61 -1.15 8.64 -15.21
N GLN A 62 -0.95 7.65 -16.08
CA GLN A 62 -1.95 7.27 -17.08
C GLN A 62 -3.21 6.68 -16.43
N PHE A 63 -3.05 5.82 -15.42
CA PHE A 63 -4.18 5.27 -14.67
C PHE A 63 -4.96 6.34 -13.91
N GLU A 64 -4.29 7.32 -13.30
CA GLU A 64 -4.97 8.47 -12.69
C GLU A 64 -5.78 9.27 -13.70
N ALA A 65 -5.15 9.65 -14.82
CA ALA A 65 -5.84 10.43 -15.86
C ALA A 65 -7.07 9.68 -16.41
N LEU A 66 -6.97 8.36 -16.57
CA LEU A 66 -8.10 7.51 -16.94
C LEU A 66 -9.17 7.51 -15.85
N TYR A 67 -8.80 7.30 -14.59
CA TYR A 67 -9.74 7.30 -13.48
C TYR A 67 -10.49 8.64 -13.39
N GLU A 68 -9.78 9.77 -13.39
CA GLU A 68 -10.37 11.12 -13.32
C GLU A 68 -11.34 11.38 -14.49
N SER A 69 -10.99 10.93 -15.70
CA SER A 69 -11.82 11.09 -16.89
C SER A 69 -13.15 10.34 -16.80
N TYR A 70 -13.17 9.19 -16.12
CA TYR A 70 -14.34 8.30 -16.06
C TYR A 70 -15.06 8.29 -14.71
N ALA A 71 -14.48 8.88 -13.66
CA ALA A 71 -15.09 8.98 -12.34
C ALA A 71 -16.51 9.60 -12.36
N PRO A 72 -16.78 10.69 -13.10
CA PRO A 72 -18.14 11.26 -13.17
C PRO A 72 -19.16 10.27 -13.75
N LEU A 73 -18.78 9.49 -14.77
CA LEU A 73 -19.64 8.47 -15.36
C LEU A 73 -19.93 7.35 -14.35
N MET A 74 -18.90 6.87 -13.66
CA MET A 74 -19.04 5.81 -12.65
C MET A 74 -19.93 6.26 -11.49
N GLN A 75 -19.77 7.49 -11.02
CA GLN A 75 -20.60 8.09 -9.97
C GLN A 75 -22.06 8.24 -10.43
N TYR A 76 -22.29 8.67 -11.67
CA TYR A 76 -23.64 8.78 -12.23
C TYR A 76 -24.32 7.42 -12.37
N VAL A 77 -23.61 6.40 -12.86
CA VAL A 77 -24.16 5.03 -12.97
C VAL A 77 -24.54 4.51 -11.57
N LYS A 78 -23.69 4.72 -10.56
CA LYS A 78 -23.99 4.32 -9.18
C LYS A 78 -25.13 5.11 -8.56
N SER A 79 -25.29 6.41 -8.86
CA SER A 79 -26.41 7.21 -8.33
C SER A 79 -27.77 6.76 -8.87
N LEU A 80 -27.80 6.09 -10.03
CA LEU A 80 -28.99 5.42 -10.57
C LEU A 80 -29.25 4.02 -9.96
N GLY A 81 -28.40 3.56 -9.04
CA GLY A 81 -28.47 2.20 -8.48
C GLY A 81 -28.01 1.12 -9.46
N LEU A 82 -27.28 1.48 -10.51
CA LEU A 82 -26.76 0.57 -11.52
C LEU A 82 -25.28 0.23 -11.28
N ASP A 83 -24.85 -0.89 -11.84
CA ASP A 83 -23.44 -1.27 -11.86
C ASP A 83 -22.78 -0.86 -13.18
N TYR A 84 -21.58 -0.29 -13.07
CA TYR A 84 -20.74 -0.01 -14.23
C TYR A 84 -19.99 -1.27 -14.69
N PRO A 85 -19.56 -1.34 -15.97
CA PRO A 85 -18.77 -2.45 -16.49
C PRO A 85 -17.53 -2.76 -15.64
N SER A 86 -17.18 -4.05 -15.52
CA SER A 86 -16.09 -4.51 -14.64
C SER A 86 -14.73 -3.86 -14.91
N VAL A 87 -14.48 -3.43 -16.15
CA VAL A 87 -13.22 -2.75 -16.50
C VAL A 87 -12.97 -1.48 -15.69
N PHE A 88 -14.02 -0.73 -15.33
CA PHE A 88 -13.90 0.46 -14.49
C PHE A 88 -13.55 0.14 -13.03
N ARG A 89 -13.81 -1.09 -12.56
CA ARG A 89 -13.39 -1.52 -11.22
C ARG A 89 -11.87 -1.55 -11.09
N TYR A 90 -11.13 -1.90 -12.16
CA TYR A 90 -9.67 -1.91 -12.10
C TYR A 90 -9.06 -0.52 -11.96
N LEU A 91 -9.66 0.49 -12.62
CA LEU A 91 -9.24 1.89 -12.46
C LEU A 91 -9.49 2.37 -11.03
N LEU A 92 -10.66 2.03 -10.47
CA LEU A 92 -10.99 2.39 -9.09
C LEU A 92 -10.12 1.66 -8.07
N GLN A 93 -9.88 0.36 -8.28
CA GLN A 93 -9.00 -0.45 -7.43
C GLN A 93 -7.61 0.17 -7.36
N TYR A 94 -7.01 0.42 -8.52
CA TYR A 94 -5.68 1.02 -8.58
C TYR A 94 -5.63 2.41 -7.91
N TYR A 95 -6.65 3.24 -8.16
CA TYR A 95 -6.76 4.55 -7.52
C TYR A 95 -6.82 4.44 -6.00
N ILE A 96 -7.70 3.58 -5.46
CA ILE A 96 -7.85 3.38 -4.02
C ILE A 96 -6.56 2.83 -3.40
N GLU A 97 -5.96 1.79 -3.98
CA GLU A 97 -4.71 1.19 -3.49
C GLU A 97 -3.60 2.24 -3.39
N ARG A 98 -3.41 3.03 -4.44
CA ARG A 98 -2.41 4.09 -4.44
C ARG A 98 -2.73 5.19 -3.45
N SER A 99 -3.99 5.61 -3.34
CA SER A 99 -4.41 6.62 -2.36
C SER A 99 -4.21 6.13 -0.92
N LEU A 100 -4.46 4.84 -0.64
CA LEU A 100 -4.19 4.22 0.65
C LEU A 100 -2.71 4.24 0.97
N VAL A 101 -1.85 3.77 0.05
CA VAL A 101 -0.40 3.79 0.24
C VAL A 101 0.09 5.22 0.47
N SER A 102 -0.35 6.17 -0.34
CA SER A 102 0.00 7.59 -0.20
C SER A 102 -0.39 8.13 1.18
N ALA A 103 -1.60 7.81 1.67
CA ALA A 103 -2.09 8.27 2.97
C ALA A 103 -1.33 7.63 4.15
N LEU A 104 -0.89 6.37 4.01
CA LEU A 104 -0.11 5.64 5.03
C LEU A 104 1.35 6.13 5.10
N VAL A 105 1.97 6.46 3.98
CA VAL A 105 3.38 6.94 3.98
C VAL A 105 3.53 8.44 4.28
N THR A 106 2.44 9.20 4.29
CA THR A 106 2.46 10.65 4.48
C THR A 106 2.25 11.02 5.94
N ALA A 107 3.23 11.71 6.53
CA ALA A 107 3.08 12.31 7.84
C ALA A 107 2.52 13.75 7.74
N PRO A 108 1.58 14.15 8.63
CA PRO A 108 0.95 13.36 9.69
C PRO A 108 -0.09 12.36 9.14
N LEU A 109 -0.22 11.21 9.82
CA LEU A 109 -1.21 10.18 9.48
C LEU A 109 -2.63 10.77 9.44
N ASN A 110 -3.32 10.55 8.33
CA ASN A 110 -4.72 10.93 8.15
C ASN A 110 -5.61 9.68 8.15
N SER A 111 -5.89 9.17 9.35
CA SER A 111 -6.72 7.97 9.56
C SER A 111 -8.15 8.12 9.04
N ALA A 112 -8.70 9.33 9.04
CA ALA A 112 -10.02 9.62 8.47
C ALA A 112 -10.07 9.39 6.96
N LEU A 113 -9.06 9.86 6.22
CA LEU A 113 -8.97 9.61 4.77
C LEU A 113 -8.84 8.11 4.47
N ILE A 114 -8.05 7.38 5.26
CA ILE A 114 -7.89 5.92 5.10
C ILE A 114 -9.22 5.22 5.32
N GLU A 115 -9.99 5.64 6.32
CA GLU A 115 -11.32 5.09 6.60
C GLU A 115 -12.33 5.39 5.46
N GLU A 116 -12.29 6.60 4.89
CA GLU A 116 -13.09 6.97 3.73
C GLU A 116 -12.76 6.10 2.50
N LEU A 117 -11.47 5.91 2.21
CA LEU A 117 -11.01 5.05 1.12
C LEU A 117 -11.44 3.59 1.32
N ALA A 118 -11.33 3.06 2.55
CA ALA A 118 -11.76 1.71 2.88
C ALA A 118 -13.27 1.51 2.73
N LYS A 119 -14.08 2.47 3.20
CA LYS A 119 -15.54 2.46 3.01
C LYS A 119 -15.91 2.51 1.54
N TRP A 120 -15.20 3.31 0.76
CA TRP A 120 -15.43 3.42 -0.67
C TRP A 120 -15.10 2.12 -1.40
N ALA A 121 -13.95 1.50 -1.11
CA ALA A 121 -13.59 0.19 -1.66
C ALA A 121 -14.68 -0.85 -1.38
N SER A 122 -15.11 -0.94 -0.12
CA SER A 122 -16.14 -1.87 0.34
C SER A 122 -17.48 -1.63 -0.36
N SER A 123 -17.95 -0.39 -0.42
CA SER A 123 -19.22 -0.03 -1.09
C SER A 123 -19.19 -0.21 -2.62
N ALA A 124 -18.01 -0.10 -3.23
CA ALA A 124 -17.82 -0.32 -4.65
C ALA A 124 -17.61 -1.80 -5.02
N GLY A 125 -17.46 -2.69 -4.03
CA GLY A 125 -17.14 -4.10 -4.26
C GLY A 125 -15.75 -4.29 -4.88
N VAL A 126 -14.81 -3.45 -4.47
CA VAL A 126 -13.42 -3.48 -4.93
C VAL A 126 -12.59 -4.25 -3.92
N GLU A 127 -11.87 -5.27 -4.39
CA GLU A 127 -10.90 -6.01 -3.60
C GLU A 127 -9.56 -5.27 -3.66
N VAL A 128 -9.04 -4.88 -2.49
CA VAL A 128 -7.73 -4.22 -2.37
C VAL A 128 -6.65 -5.29 -2.26
N GLY A 129 -5.59 -5.14 -3.06
CA GLY A 129 -4.45 -6.03 -3.09
C GLY A 129 -3.67 -6.05 -1.77
N THR A 130 -2.94 -7.14 -1.55
CA THR A 130 -2.19 -7.36 -0.30
C THR A 130 -0.95 -6.46 -0.15
N ASP A 131 -0.56 -5.75 -1.20
CA ASP A 131 0.63 -4.88 -1.19
C ASP A 131 0.47 -3.69 -0.23
N VAL A 132 -0.77 -3.30 0.11
CA VAL A 132 -1.04 -2.25 1.10
C VAL A 132 -0.77 -2.70 2.55
N VAL A 133 -0.70 -4.02 2.80
CA VAL A 133 -0.68 -4.59 4.17
C VAL A 133 0.54 -4.14 4.95
N GLU A 134 1.72 -4.10 4.32
CA GLU A 134 2.95 -3.72 5.00
C GLU A 134 2.91 -2.27 5.50
N TYR A 135 2.28 -1.37 4.75
CA TYR A 135 2.10 0.02 5.14
C TYR A 135 1.17 0.14 6.37
N PHE A 136 0.05 -0.56 6.37
CA PHE A 136 -0.83 -0.63 7.55
C PHE A 136 -0.10 -1.17 8.78
N VAL A 137 0.61 -2.29 8.64
CA VAL A 137 1.34 -2.91 9.75
C VAL A 137 2.38 -1.96 10.32
N ASN A 138 3.15 -1.27 9.47
CA ASN A 138 4.16 -0.31 9.92
C ASN A 138 3.53 0.81 10.76
N ASP A 139 2.48 1.47 10.28
CA ASP A 139 1.82 2.56 11.03
C ASP A 139 1.19 2.06 12.33
N MET A 140 0.56 0.89 12.32
CA MET A 140 0.00 0.30 13.55
C MET A 140 1.09 0.02 14.60
N LEU A 141 2.27 -0.47 14.18
CA LEU A 141 3.39 -0.72 15.08
C LEU A 141 3.97 0.58 15.65
N GLU A 142 4.05 1.65 14.86
CA GLU A 142 4.49 2.97 15.33
C GLU A 142 3.49 3.55 16.36
N LEU A 143 2.19 3.46 16.09
CA LEU A 143 1.14 3.88 17.03
C LEU A 143 1.20 3.08 18.34
N LEU A 144 1.39 1.76 18.26
CA LEU A 144 1.53 0.89 19.44
C LEU A 144 2.80 1.21 20.25
N ARG A 145 3.89 1.62 19.59
CA ARG A 145 5.10 2.09 20.27
C ARG A 145 4.80 3.39 21.04
N GLY A 146 4.15 4.36 20.40
CA GLY A 146 3.71 5.60 21.06
C GLY A 146 2.80 5.34 22.27
N LEU A 147 1.83 4.44 22.13
CA LEU A 147 0.94 4.03 23.22
C LEU A 147 1.65 3.28 24.36
N SER A 148 2.80 2.65 24.09
CA SER A 148 3.63 2.04 25.13
C SER A 148 4.32 3.08 26.01
N GLU A 149 4.60 4.26 25.46
CA GLU A 149 5.18 5.40 26.18
C GLU A 149 4.09 6.25 26.86
N ASN A 150 2.98 6.48 26.16
CA ASN A 150 1.84 7.24 26.65
C ASN A 150 0.50 6.52 26.34
N PRO A 151 0.03 5.62 27.22
CA PRO A 151 -1.22 4.88 27.01
C PRO A 151 -2.48 5.75 27.12
N ALA A 152 -2.34 7.02 27.53
CA ALA A 152 -3.44 7.97 27.58
C ALA A 152 -3.54 8.83 26.30
N ASP A 153 -2.71 8.57 25.28
CA ASP A 153 -2.80 9.29 24.00
C ASP A 153 -4.03 8.85 23.19
N VAL A 154 -5.12 9.61 23.38
CA VAL A 154 -6.40 9.42 22.70
C VAL A 154 -6.26 9.54 21.18
N LYS A 155 -5.36 10.38 20.66
CA LYS A 155 -5.18 10.50 19.21
C LYS A 155 -4.61 9.20 18.64
N SER A 156 -3.55 8.68 19.25
CA SER A 156 -2.94 7.42 18.82
C SER A 156 -3.87 6.22 18.97
N LEU A 157 -4.73 6.21 20.00
CA LEU A 157 -5.79 5.21 20.15
C LEU A 157 -6.80 5.25 19.01
N ASN A 158 -7.34 6.44 18.72
CA ASN A 158 -8.32 6.62 17.65
C ASN A 158 -7.73 6.29 16.28
N ASP A 159 -6.49 6.72 16.01
CA ASP A 159 -5.80 6.41 14.75
C ASP A 159 -5.61 4.89 14.59
N LEU A 160 -5.17 4.19 15.65
CA LEU A 160 -4.98 2.74 15.62
C LEU A 160 -6.31 2.00 15.41
N GLU A 161 -7.37 2.44 16.07
CA GLU A 161 -8.71 1.87 15.89
C GLU A 161 -9.20 2.06 14.44
N SER A 162 -9.06 3.27 13.89
CA SER A 162 -9.44 3.59 12.51
C SER A 162 -8.65 2.77 11.49
N LEU A 163 -7.34 2.59 11.69
CA LEU A 163 -6.53 1.72 10.83
C LEU A 163 -6.99 0.27 10.89
N LEU A 164 -7.25 -0.27 12.09
CA LEU A 164 -7.71 -1.66 12.24
C LEU A 164 -9.10 -1.88 11.64
N ARG A 165 -10.02 -0.93 11.81
CA ARG A 165 -11.35 -0.97 11.19
C ARG A 165 -11.25 -0.93 9.67
N SER A 166 -10.39 -0.07 9.14
CA SER A 166 -10.14 0.03 7.71
C SER A 166 -9.55 -1.27 7.16
N TYR A 167 -8.55 -1.84 7.85
CA TYR A 167 -7.94 -3.12 7.49
C TYR A 167 -8.97 -4.26 7.40
N VAL A 168 -9.86 -4.34 8.40
CA VAL A 168 -10.93 -5.35 8.44
C VAL A 168 -11.98 -5.09 7.35
N ALA A 169 -12.37 -3.84 7.13
CA ALA A 169 -13.37 -3.46 6.12
C ALA A 169 -12.89 -3.75 4.69
N LEU A 170 -11.58 -3.67 4.45
CA LEU A 170 -10.93 -4.03 3.20
C LEU A 170 -10.81 -5.55 2.99
N GLY A 171 -11.15 -6.37 3.98
CA GLY A 171 -11.04 -7.82 3.89
C GLY A 171 -9.59 -8.32 3.85
N LEU A 172 -8.63 -7.52 4.36
CA LEU A 172 -7.23 -7.88 4.34
C LEU A 172 -6.92 -9.06 5.29
N PRO A 173 -5.89 -9.87 4.98
CA PRO A 173 -5.67 -11.15 5.64
C PRO A 173 -5.16 -10.98 7.08
N LEU A 174 -5.95 -11.39 8.08
CA LEU A 174 -5.64 -11.17 9.49
C LEU A 174 -4.36 -11.90 9.97
N GLU A 175 -3.96 -12.96 9.28
CA GLU A 175 -2.72 -13.70 9.56
C GLU A 175 -1.48 -12.81 9.38
N ARG A 176 -1.60 -11.74 8.58
CA ARG A 176 -0.54 -10.75 8.36
C ARG A 176 -0.40 -9.72 9.50
N LEU A 177 -1.27 -9.75 10.51
CA LEU A 177 -1.21 -8.86 11.68
C LEU A 177 -0.47 -9.45 12.87
N THR A 178 0.27 -10.55 12.71
CA THR A 178 0.94 -11.26 13.83
C THR A 178 1.84 -10.31 14.65
N ASP A 179 2.66 -9.49 14.01
CA ASP A 179 3.56 -8.56 14.71
C ASP A 179 2.78 -7.48 15.50
N VAL A 180 1.67 -7.00 14.93
CA VAL A 180 0.78 -6.02 15.57
C VAL A 180 0.09 -6.65 16.79
N GLN A 181 -0.38 -7.90 16.67
CA GLN A 181 -0.98 -8.66 17.76
C GLN A 181 0.01 -8.86 18.92
N GLU A 182 1.24 -9.27 18.61
CA GLU A 182 2.29 -9.42 19.62
C GLU A 182 2.65 -8.10 20.30
N ALA A 183 2.76 -7.01 19.53
CA ALA A 183 3.02 -5.69 20.07
C ALA A 183 1.90 -5.23 21.02
N PHE A 184 0.62 -5.48 20.67
CA PHE A 184 -0.52 -5.20 21.55
C PHE A 184 -0.51 -6.06 22.82
N VAL A 185 -0.16 -7.35 22.73
CA VAL A 185 0.00 -8.22 23.92
C VAL A 185 1.09 -7.68 24.85
N ARG A 186 2.24 -7.26 24.29
CA ARG A 186 3.33 -6.66 25.07
C ARG A 186 2.89 -5.37 25.76
N LEU A 187 2.14 -4.50 25.06
CA LEU A 187 1.55 -3.28 25.62
C LEU A 187 0.60 -3.61 26.78
N ARG A 188 -0.30 -4.58 26.60
CA ARG A 188 -1.24 -5.04 27.63
C ARG A 188 -0.51 -5.47 28.90
N ASP A 189 0.43 -6.41 28.77
CA ASP A 189 1.06 -7.06 29.92
C ASP A 189 1.99 -6.13 30.69
N LYS A 190 2.65 -5.19 29.99
CA LYS A 190 3.65 -4.30 30.60
C LYS A 190 3.08 -2.96 31.07
N VAL A 191 2.05 -2.44 30.39
CA VAL A 191 1.58 -1.07 30.59
C VAL A 191 0.13 -1.05 31.04
N LEU A 192 -0.78 -1.66 30.28
CA LEU A 192 -2.23 -1.53 30.53
C LEU A 192 -2.64 -2.19 31.85
N VAL A 193 -2.07 -3.36 32.19
CA VAL A 193 -2.31 -4.04 33.48
C VAL A 193 -1.89 -3.14 34.66
N GLN A 194 -0.74 -2.47 34.56
CA GLN A 194 -0.21 -1.65 35.65
C GLN A 194 -0.99 -0.35 35.83
N GLN A 195 -1.57 0.17 34.76
CA GLN A 195 -2.30 1.45 34.75
C GLN A 195 -3.82 1.27 34.65
N ALA A 196 -4.34 0.07 34.93
CA ALA A 196 -5.75 -0.28 34.69
C ALA A 196 -6.74 0.67 35.36
N GLU A 197 -6.56 0.98 36.65
CA GLU A 197 -7.44 1.90 37.38
C GLU A 197 -7.38 3.33 36.83
N THR A 198 -6.17 3.80 36.45
CA THR A 198 -6.00 5.13 35.84
C THR A 198 -6.71 5.21 34.50
N LEU A 199 -6.46 4.26 33.59
CA LEU A 199 -7.10 4.22 32.27
C LEU A 199 -8.62 4.07 32.37
N LYS A 200 -9.10 3.30 33.36
CA LYS A 200 -10.52 3.17 33.66
C LYS A 200 -11.14 4.47 34.14
N SER A 201 -10.46 5.22 35.01
CA SER A 201 -10.92 6.54 35.47
C SER A 201 -11.01 7.56 34.32
N MET A 202 -10.19 7.37 33.28
CA MET A 202 -10.19 8.18 32.06
C MET A 202 -11.19 7.70 30.98
N GLY A 203 -11.88 6.58 31.20
CA GLY A 203 -12.80 5.99 30.24
C GLY A 203 -12.15 5.24 29.07
N LEU A 204 -10.83 5.07 29.06
CA LEU A 204 -10.08 4.47 27.93
C LEU A 204 -10.11 2.94 27.92
N GLU A 205 -10.67 2.31 28.96
CA GLU A 205 -10.81 0.86 29.07
C GLU A 205 -11.63 0.27 27.90
N SER A 206 -12.67 0.98 27.45
CA SER A 206 -13.51 0.56 26.32
C SER A 206 -12.76 0.57 24.99
N ASP A 207 -11.86 1.53 24.81
CA ASP A 207 -11.14 1.73 23.55
C ASP A 207 -10.12 0.60 23.37
N TYR A 208 -9.37 0.28 24.43
CA TYR A 208 -8.47 -0.86 24.41
C TYR A 208 -9.19 -2.22 24.27
N LYS A 209 -10.41 -2.36 24.81
CA LYS A 209 -11.26 -3.54 24.56
C LYS A 209 -11.65 -3.65 23.08
N ALA A 210 -12.00 -2.53 22.45
CA ALA A 210 -12.33 -2.48 21.03
C ALA A 210 -11.13 -2.88 20.17
N LEU A 211 -9.93 -2.35 20.47
CA LEU A 211 -8.68 -2.73 19.82
C LEU A 211 -8.40 -4.23 19.94
N GLY A 212 -8.50 -4.80 21.14
CA GLY A 212 -8.32 -6.24 21.36
C GLY A 212 -9.29 -7.09 20.55
N LYS A 213 -10.56 -6.68 20.46
CA LYS A 213 -11.58 -7.37 19.65
C LYS A 213 -11.23 -7.35 18.16
N LEU A 214 -10.80 -6.22 17.61
CA LEU A 214 -10.40 -6.09 16.20
C LEU A 214 -9.17 -6.95 15.89
N LEU A 215 -8.20 -6.98 16.81
CA LEU A 215 -6.99 -7.79 16.70
C LEU A 215 -7.22 -9.29 16.97
N ARG A 216 -8.41 -9.69 17.44
CA ARG A 216 -8.71 -11.04 17.94
C ARG A 216 -7.77 -11.48 19.08
N VAL A 217 -7.37 -10.53 19.92
CA VAL A 217 -6.54 -10.73 21.12
C VAL A 217 -7.37 -10.36 22.35
N LYS A 218 -7.34 -11.18 23.41
CA LYS A 218 -8.05 -10.87 24.65
C LYS A 218 -7.49 -9.60 25.30
N TYR A 219 -8.38 -8.64 25.56
CA TYR A 219 -8.14 -7.54 26.48
C TYR A 219 -8.35 -8.07 27.91
N LEU A 220 -7.30 -7.98 28.73
CA LEU A 220 -7.18 -8.44 30.14
C LEU A 220 -7.82 -9.81 30.44
#